data_AF-A0AAJ4T8M2-F1
#
_entry.id   AF-A0AAJ4T8M2-F1
#
_cell.length_a   1.000
_cell.length_b   1.000
_cell.length_c   1.000
_cell.angle_alpha   90.00
_cell.angle_beta   90.00
_cell.angle_gamma   90.00
#
_symmetry.space_group_name_H-M   'P 1'
#
loop_
_entity.id
_entity.type
_entity.pdbx_description
1 polymer ?
#
loop_
_entity_poly.entity_id
_entity_poly.type
_entity_poly.pdbx_seq_one_letter_code
_entity_poly.pdbx_strand_id
1 'polypeptide(L)'
;MVRFITRWIGGGLLLIILLLVLGTVVPRPFFADETSGVSDRAILLLSNPIHTDIALPVDDDLRRAFSELQEGGIAVNHPAAAYLVFGWGGRSFYIQTPTWADLKPMPVVRSLTLDQSVMHVDVTGDFPADFAGVKRLRISEAGYQRLVAGVRASFLRDNGKVQLIPGASYSLTDGFFEANGWFNALAGCNTWSAAMLRQAGIRTGWWTPLPPLLRWSVALHN
;
A
#
# COMPACT_ATOMS: atom_id res chain seq x y z
N MET A 1 12.56 5.68 42.63
CA MET A 1 13.06 5.51 41.24
C MET A 1 12.10 4.69 40.36
N VAL A 2 11.72 3.46 40.77
CA VAL A 2 10.81 2.58 40.00
C VAL A 2 9.45 3.22 39.66
N ARG A 3 8.76 3.83 40.64
CA ARG A 3 7.47 4.53 40.44
C ARG A 3 7.53 5.75 39.50
N PHE A 4 8.69 6.37 39.39
CA PHE A 4 8.91 7.51 38.49
C PHE A 4 9.05 7.01 37.05
N ILE A 5 9.92 6.01 36.84
CA ILE A 5 10.15 5.36 35.54
C ILE A 5 8.84 4.76 34.98
N THR A 6 8.05 4.07 35.80
CA THR A 6 6.77 3.49 35.35
C THR A 6 5.74 4.55 34.95
N ARG A 7 5.73 5.72 35.60
CA ARG A 7 4.83 6.83 35.24
C ARG A 7 5.19 7.46 33.90
N TRP A 8 6.48 7.61 33.60
CA TRP A 8 6.95 8.11 32.31
C TRP A 8 6.71 7.12 31.18
N ILE A 9 6.95 5.83 31.40
CA ILE A 9 6.64 4.77 30.44
C ILE A 9 5.13 4.73 30.16
N GLY A 10 4.30 4.78 31.22
CA GLY A 10 2.85 4.80 31.08
C GLY A 10 2.33 6.04 30.33
N GLY A 11 2.88 7.22 30.64
CA GLY A 11 2.53 8.46 29.94
C GLY A 11 2.93 8.44 28.45
N GLY A 12 4.11 7.91 28.12
CA GLY A 12 4.57 7.76 26.74
C GLY A 12 3.71 6.78 25.94
N LEU A 13 3.36 5.64 26.52
CA LEU A 13 2.47 4.67 25.88
C LEU A 13 1.08 5.27 25.61
N LEU A 14 0.51 5.98 26.59
CA LEU A 14 -0.78 6.66 26.43
C LEU A 14 -0.74 7.69 25.29
N LEU A 15 0.36 8.45 25.19
CA LEU A 15 0.53 9.41 24.10
C LEU A 15 0.60 8.72 22.74
N ILE A 16 1.32 7.61 22.60
CA ILE A 16 1.39 6.84 21.34
C ILE A 16 0.00 6.33 20.95
N ILE A 17 -0.75 5.77 21.90
CA ILE A 17 -2.12 5.31 21.66
C ILE A 17 -3.01 6.47 21.21
N LEU A 18 -2.91 7.62 21.89
CA LEU A 18 -3.67 8.82 21.52
C LEU A 18 -3.33 9.30 20.10
N LEU A 19 -2.05 9.32 19.72
CA LEU A 19 -1.61 9.69 18.38
C LEU A 19 -2.09 8.69 17.32
N LEU A 20 -2.11 7.39 17.61
CA LEU A 20 -2.66 6.38 16.70
C LEU A 20 -4.17 6.54 16.52
N VAL A 21 -4.90 6.79 17.61
CA VAL A 21 -6.36 7.01 17.57
C VAL A 21 -6.68 8.28 16.78
N LEU A 22 -6.08 9.42 17.13
CA LEU A 22 -6.29 10.67 16.41
C LEU A 22 -5.83 10.58 14.95
N GLY A 23 -4.68 9.95 14.71
CA GLY A 23 -4.16 9.71 13.36
C GLY A 23 -5.07 8.84 12.50
N THR A 24 -5.83 7.92 13.11
CA THR A 24 -6.76 7.03 12.40
C THR A 24 -8.13 7.68 12.18
N VAL A 25 -8.64 8.43 13.16
CA VAL A 25 -10.01 8.95 13.20
C VAL A 25 -10.15 10.33 12.57
N VAL A 26 -9.10 11.15 12.58
CA VAL A 26 -9.14 12.48 11.97
C VAL A 26 -8.96 12.34 10.46
N PRO A 27 -9.95 12.70 9.62
CA PRO A 27 -9.89 12.47 8.19
C PRO A 27 -8.90 13.42 7.48
N ARG A 28 -8.29 12.90 6.41
CA ARG A 28 -7.46 13.63 5.45
C ARG A 28 -7.90 13.26 4.02
N PRO A 29 -8.30 14.24 3.18
CA PRO A 29 -8.58 15.64 3.54
C PRO A 29 -9.77 15.77 4.51
N PHE A 30 -9.84 16.89 5.24
CA PHE A 30 -10.92 17.17 6.20
C PHE A 30 -12.27 17.31 5.50
N PHE A 31 -12.28 18.02 4.38
CA PHE A 31 -13.43 18.17 3.50
C PHE A 31 -13.28 17.19 2.35
N ALA A 32 -14.35 16.46 2.02
CA ALA A 32 -14.35 15.64 0.81
C ALA A 32 -14.32 16.58 -0.40
N ASP A 33 -13.50 16.25 -1.40
CA ASP A 33 -13.58 16.96 -2.67
C ASP A 33 -14.93 16.66 -3.30
N GLU A 34 -15.73 17.69 -3.58
CA GLU A 34 -17.01 17.58 -4.30
C GLU A 34 -16.84 17.19 -5.78
N THR A 35 -15.64 16.75 -6.19
CA THR A 35 -15.39 16.10 -7.49
C THR A 35 -15.97 14.68 -7.53
N SER A 36 -17.20 14.56 -7.00
CA SER A 36 -18.13 13.45 -7.10
C SER A 36 -18.60 13.29 -8.54
N GLY A 37 -17.66 13.02 -9.46
CA GLY A 37 -18.01 12.26 -10.65
C GLY A 37 -18.65 10.95 -10.21
N VAL A 38 -19.51 10.38 -11.03
CA VAL A 38 -20.13 9.06 -10.76
C VAL A 38 -19.02 8.08 -10.38
N SER A 39 -19.08 7.52 -9.17
CA SER A 39 -18.12 6.51 -8.73
C SER A 39 -18.38 5.20 -9.48
N ASP A 40 -17.76 5.06 -10.64
CA ASP A 40 -17.98 4.02 -11.64
C ASP A 40 -16.90 2.92 -11.59
N ARG A 41 -15.66 3.26 -11.23
CA ARG A 41 -14.54 2.33 -11.14
C ARG A 41 -14.46 1.63 -9.80
N ALA A 42 -14.28 0.30 -9.83
CA ALA A 42 -14.00 -0.51 -8.66
C ALA A 42 -12.50 -0.73 -8.51
N ILE A 43 -11.97 -0.57 -7.30
CA ILE A 43 -10.60 -0.98 -6.92
C ILE A 43 -10.67 -1.83 -5.66
N LEU A 44 -9.60 -2.56 -5.37
CA LEU A 44 -9.48 -3.33 -4.13
C LEU A 44 -8.38 -2.76 -3.24
N LEU A 45 -8.68 -2.62 -1.96
CA LEU A 45 -7.68 -2.56 -0.91
C LEU A 45 -7.49 -3.98 -0.38
N LEU A 46 -6.30 -4.54 -0.60
CA LEU A 46 -5.89 -5.82 -0.06
C LEU A 46 -5.21 -5.59 1.28
N SER A 47 -5.45 -6.47 2.24
CA SER A 47 -4.86 -6.41 3.56
C SER A 47 -4.62 -7.81 4.07
N ASN A 48 -3.36 -8.11 4.34
CA ASN A 48 -2.99 -9.23 5.19
C ASN A 48 -2.56 -8.70 6.56
N PRO A 49 -2.12 -9.58 7.47
CA PRO A 49 -1.76 -9.15 8.80
C PRO A 49 -0.56 -8.16 8.87
N ILE A 50 0.38 -8.15 7.91
CA ILE A 50 1.58 -7.27 7.92
C ILE A 50 1.47 -6.05 6.99
N HIS A 51 0.85 -6.16 5.82
CA HIS A 51 0.86 -5.14 4.79
C HIS A 51 -0.49 -4.94 4.09
N THR A 52 -0.60 -3.83 3.37
CA THR A 52 -1.72 -3.50 2.50
C THR A 52 -1.23 -3.15 1.11
N ASP A 53 -1.98 -3.61 0.12
CA ASP A 53 -1.72 -3.38 -1.30
C ASP A 53 -2.99 -2.87 -1.98
N ILE A 54 -2.85 -2.35 -3.20
CA ILE A 54 -3.97 -1.88 -4.02
C ILE A 54 -4.05 -2.75 -5.27
N ALA A 55 -5.21 -3.37 -5.50
CA ALA A 55 -5.47 -4.11 -6.72
C ALA A 55 -6.37 -3.30 -7.67
N LEU A 56 -5.94 -3.18 -8.92
CA LEU A 56 -6.66 -2.51 -9.99
C LEU A 56 -7.19 -3.56 -10.98
N PRO A 57 -8.49 -3.55 -11.33
CA PRO A 57 -9.00 -4.43 -12.38
C PRO A 57 -8.26 -4.21 -13.67
N VAL A 58 -7.88 -5.30 -14.33
CA VAL A 58 -7.16 -5.27 -15.61
C VAL A 58 -8.14 -4.93 -16.72
N ASP A 59 -7.91 -3.78 -17.36
CA ASP A 59 -8.54 -3.38 -18.61
C ASP A 59 -7.46 -2.92 -19.63
N ASP A 60 -7.89 -2.52 -20.82
CA ASP A 60 -6.98 -2.11 -21.90
C ASP A 60 -6.20 -0.83 -21.55
N ASP A 61 -6.79 0.08 -20.76
CA ASP A 61 -6.12 1.30 -20.30
C ASP A 61 -5.01 0.97 -19.31
N LEU A 62 -5.28 0.10 -18.34
CA LEU A 62 -4.30 -0.34 -17.35
C LEU A 62 -3.16 -1.13 -18.01
N ARG A 63 -3.48 -2.03 -18.94
CA ARG A 63 -2.48 -2.78 -19.74
C ARG A 63 -1.55 -1.83 -20.48
N ARG A 64 -2.08 -0.78 -21.10
CA ARG A 64 -1.26 0.24 -21.77
C ARG A 64 -0.40 1.02 -20.78
N ALA A 65 -0.99 1.47 -19.67
CA ALA A 65 -0.32 2.29 -18.66
C ALA A 65 0.86 1.59 -17.97
N PHE A 66 0.80 0.26 -17.83
CA PHE A 66 1.80 -0.58 -17.18
C PHE A 66 2.44 -1.61 -18.13
N SER A 67 2.39 -1.36 -19.44
CA SER A 67 2.93 -2.26 -20.45
C SER A 67 4.41 -2.59 -20.26
N GLU A 68 5.19 -1.63 -19.76
CA GLU A 68 6.62 -1.76 -19.43
C GLU A 68 6.94 -2.83 -18.36
N LEU A 69 5.97 -3.16 -17.49
CA LEU A 69 6.19 -4.17 -16.45
C LEU A 69 6.36 -5.58 -17.04
N GLN A 70 5.92 -5.79 -18.28
CA GLN A 70 6.13 -7.05 -19.01
C GLN A 70 7.60 -7.32 -19.30
N GLU A 71 8.43 -6.27 -19.49
CA GLU A 71 9.89 -6.44 -19.61
C GLU A 71 10.47 -7.06 -18.32
N GLY A 72 9.82 -6.80 -17.18
CA GLY A 72 10.15 -7.38 -15.88
C GLY A 72 9.51 -8.74 -15.59
N GLY A 73 8.83 -9.36 -16.55
CA GLY A 73 8.18 -10.66 -16.40
C GLY A 73 6.75 -10.63 -15.86
N ILE A 74 6.16 -9.45 -15.62
CA ILE A 74 4.79 -9.34 -15.15
C ILE A 74 3.81 -9.67 -16.28
N ALA A 75 3.07 -10.77 -16.13
CA ALA A 75 2.18 -11.31 -17.16
C ALA A 75 0.82 -10.59 -17.22
N VAL A 76 0.80 -9.26 -17.24
CA VAL A 76 -0.42 -8.42 -17.24
C VAL A 76 -1.36 -8.75 -18.42
N ASN A 77 -0.80 -9.27 -19.51
CA ASN A 77 -1.57 -9.61 -20.70
C ASN A 77 -2.20 -11.01 -20.68
N HIS A 78 -1.92 -11.81 -19.65
CA HIS A 78 -2.44 -13.16 -19.54
C HIS A 78 -3.98 -13.16 -19.52
N PRO A 79 -4.67 -14.11 -20.18
CA PRO A 79 -6.13 -14.13 -20.23
C PRO A 79 -6.81 -14.28 -18.86
N ALA A 80 -6.12 -14.88 -17.89
CA ALA A 80 -6.60 -15.02 -16.51
C ALA A 80 -6.23 -13.84 -15.59
N ALA A 81 -5.55 -12.81 -16.10
CA ALA A 81 -5.19 -11.62 -15.32
C ALA A 81 -6.44 -10.77 -15.08
N ALA A 82 -7.01 -10.84 -13.88
CA ALA A 82 -8.17 -10.05 -13.49
C ALA A 82 -7.77 -8.78 -12.74
N TYR A 83 -6.71 -8.84 -11.93
CA TYR A 83 -6.17 -7.68 -11.20
C TYR A 83 -4.65 -7.58 -11.36
N LEU A 84 -4.18 -6.33 -11.42
CA LEU A 84 -2.80 -5.95 -11.21
C LEU A 84 -2.69 -5.38 -9.78
N VAL A 85 -1.88 -6.01 -8.95
CA VAL A 85 -1.70 -5.68 -7.53
C VAL A 85 -0.43 -4.87 -7.38
N PHE A 86 -0.50 -3.80 -6.58
CA PHE A 86 0.61 -2.92 -6.29
C PHE A 86 0.80 -2.75 -4.78
N GLY A 87 2.01 -3.05 -4.33
CA GLY A 87 2.49 -2.76 -2.99
C GLY A 87 3.74 -1.88 -3.02
N TRP A 88 4.03 -1.21 -1.91
CA TRP A 88 5.25 -0.42 -1.73
C TRP A 88 5.81 -0.66 -0.33
N GLY A 89 7.12 -0.86 -0.19
CA GLY A 89 7.70 -1.16 1.12
C GLY A 89 9.22 -1.07 1.12
N GLY A 90 9.83 -1.31 2.28
CA GLY A 90 11.29 -1.24 2.42
C GLY A 90 11.96 -2.42 1.77
N ARG A 91 13.02 -2.21 0.99
CA ARG A 91 13.75 -3.26 0.26
C ARG A 91 14.14 -4.42 1.17
N SER A 92 14.75 -4.10 2.31
CA SER A 92 15.30 -5.08 3.25
C SER A 92 14.20 -5.85 3.97
N PHE A 93 13.08 -5.21 4.29
CA PHE A 93 11.96 -5.86 4.99
C PHE A 93 11.04 -6.60 4.03
N TYR A 94 10.64 -5.94 2.95
CA TYR A 94 9.62 -6.43 2.04
C TYR A 94 10.12 -7.64 1.25
N ILE A 95 11.35 -7.62 0.72
CA ILE A 95 11.91 -8.78 0.01
C ILE A 95 12.20 -9.95 0.97
N GLN A 96 12.59 -9.69 2.22
CA GLN A 96 13.06 -10.74 3.15
C GLN A 96 12.00 -11.25 4.13
N THR A 97 10.82 -10.61 4.21
CA THR A 97 9.79 -10.94 5.20
C THR A 97 8.41 -11.02 4.55
N PRO A 98 8.16 -12.07 3.73
CA PRO A 98 6.89 -12.26 3.04
C PRO A 98 5.72 -12.56 4.00
N THR A 99 5.98 -13.21 5.14
CA THR A 99 4.95 -13.52 6.14
C THR A 99 5.39 -13.17 7.57
N TRP A 100 4.43 -13.18 8.51
CA TRP A 100 4.76 -13.01 9.95
C TRP A 100 5.66 -14.13 10.48
N ALA A 101 5.62 -15.33 9.89
CA ALA A 101 6.52 -16.42 10.29
C ALA A 101 7.99 -16.12 9.97
N ASP A 102 8.24 -15.20 9.03
CA ASP A 102 9.57 -14.79 8.59
C ASP A 102 10.12 -13.59 9.36
N LEU A 103 9.37 -13.06 10.33
CA LEU A 103 9.81 -11.96 11.19
C LEU A 103 10.97 -12.40 12.08
N LYS A 104 12.18 -12.21 11.56
CA LYS A 104 13.38 -12.22 12.38
C LYS A 104 13.45 -10.90 13.18
N PRO A 105 14.01 -10.91 14.40
CA PRO A 105 14.14 -9.70 15.21
C PRO A 105 14.92 -8.57 14.50
N MET A 106 15.89 -8.93 13.65
CA MET A 106 16.77 -7.97 12.97
C MET A 106 16.08 -7.18 11.83
N PRO A 107 15.28 -7.80 10.94
CA PRO A 107 14.38 -7.08 10.02
C PRO A 107 13.42 -6.11 10.71
N VAL A 108 12.87 -6.43 11.88
CA VAL A 108 12.01 -5.51 12.64
C VAL A 108 12.78 -4.27 13.08
N VAL A 109 13.96 -4.45 13.67
CA VAL A 109 14.81 -3.31 14.09
C VAL A 109 15.24 -2.47 12.88
N ARG A 110 15.59 -3.10 11.75
CA ARG A 110 15.91 -2.38 10.51
C ARG A 110 14.70 -1.67 9.89
N SER A 111 13.50 -2.25 10.01
CA SER A 111 12.27 -1.58 9.57
C SER A 111 12.01 -0.30 10.36
N LEU A 112 12.50 -0.20 11.61
CA LEU A 112 12.47 1.04 12.39
C LEU A 112 13.58 2.04 12.00
N THR A 113 14.54 1.63 11.17
CA THR A 113 15.54 2.50 10.55
C THR A 113 15.09 2.97 9.16
N LEU A 114 15.85 3.86 8.53
CA LEU A 114 15.62 4.29 7.15
C LEU A 114 16.12 3.23 6.17
N ASP A 115 15.25 2.80 5.25
CA ASP A 115 15.57 1.85 4.18
C ASP A 115 15.19 2.42 2.82
N GLN A 116 15.78 1.89 1.75
CA GLN A 116 15.30 2.18 0.39
C GLN A 116 13.95 1.51 0.16
N SER A 117 13.14 2.05 -0.73
CA SER A 117 11.83 1.49 -1.04
C SER A 117 11.81 0.69 -2.34
N VAL A 118 10.87 -0.25 -2.42
CA VAL A 118 10.60 -1.08 -3.58
C VAL A 118 9.10 -1.15 -3.85
N MET A 119 8.74 -1.27 -5.13
CA MET A 119 7.40 -1.58 -5.60
C MET A 119 7.29 -3.10 -5.73
N HIS A 120 6.27 -3.68 -5.13
CA HIS A 120 5.85 -5.06 -5.40
C HIS A 120 4.71 -5.03 -6.41
N VAL A 121 4.81 -5.84 -7.45
CA VAL A 121 3.78 -5.96 -8.48
C VAL A 121 3.43 -7.43 -8.65
N ASP A 122 2.15 -7.76 -8.60
CA ASP A 122 1.65 -9.12 -8.88
C ASP A 122 0.45 -9.07 -9.85
N VAL A 123 0.22 -10.17 -10.55
CA VAL A 123 -0.93 -10.38 -11.42
C VAL A 123 -1.73 -11.56 -10.90
N THR A 124 -3.00 -11.33 -10.60
CA THR A 124 -3.86 -12.34 -9.99
C THR A 124 -5.22 -12.46 -10.68
N GLY A 125 -5.90 -13.57 -10.42
CA GLY A 125 -7.28 -13.81 -10.80
C GLY A 125 -8.25 -12.98 -9.95
N ASP A 126 -9.56 -13.21 -10.14
CA ASP A 126 -10.57 -12.50 -9.36
C ASP A 126 -10.63 -13.01 -7.91
N PHE A 127 -11.04 -12.14 -7.01
CA PHE A 127 -11.24 -12.47 -5.60
C PHE A 127 -12.73 -12.72 -5.33
N PRO A 128 -13.09 -13.74 -4.53
CA PRO A 128 -14.44 -13.88 -4.01
C PRO A 128 -14.93 -12.59 -3.34
N ALA A 129 -16.22 -12.27 -3.48
CA ALA A 129 -16.78 -11.01 -2.99
C ALA A 129 -16.60 -10.80 -1.47
N ASP A 130 -16.57 -11.89 -0.72
CA ASP A 130 -16.47 -12.01 0.73
C ASP A 130 -15.07 -12.43 1.22
N PHE A 131 -14.07 -12.42 0.34
CA PHE A 131 -12.72 -12.84 0.70
C PHE A 131 -12.15 -11.99 1.85
N ALA A 132 -11.72 -12.65 2.93
CA ALA A 132 -11.18 -11.98 4.09
C ALA A 132 -9.91 -11.19 3.72
N GLY A 133 -9.87 -9.91 4.10
CA GLY A 133 -8.74 -9.04 3.77
C GLY A 133 -8.92 -8.24 2.49
N VAL A 134 -9.98 -8.46 1.71
CA VAL A 134 -10.30 -7.66 0.52
C VAL A 134 -11.40 -6.65 0.85
N LYS A 135 -11.15 -5.37 0.60
CA LYS A 135 -12.17 -4.31 0.65
C LYS A 135 -12.35 -3.73 -0.75
N ARG A 136 -13.55 -3.88 -1.31
CA ARG A 136 -13.94 -3.24 -2.58
C ARG A 136 -14.27 -1.77 -2.32
N LEU A 137 -13.68 -0.88 -3.10
CA LEU A 137 -13.90 0.57 -3.04
C LEU A 137 -14.35 1.07 -4.41
N ARG A 138 -15.25 2.06 -4.42
CA ARG A 138 -15.69 2.72 -5.64
C ARG A 138 -15.09 4.12 -5.70
N ILE A 139 -14.50 4.46 -6.83
CA ILE A 139 -13.89 5.77 -7.08
C ILE A 139 -14.39 6.30 -8.42
N SER A 140 -14.31 7.61 -8.61
CA SER A 140 -14.59 8.22 -9.91
C SER A 140 -13.48 7.92 -10.91
N GLU A 141 -13.78 7.96 -12.20
CA GLU A 141 -12.79 7.90 -13.28
C GLU A 141 -11.62 8.86 -13.06
N ALA A 142 -11.90 10.12 -12.68
CA ALA A 142 -10.85 11.10 -12.40
C ALA A 142 -9.96 10.69 -11.20
N GLY A 143 -10.55 10.08 -10.17
CA GLY A 143 -9.81 9.49 -9.05
C GLY A 143 -8.94 8.31 -9.50
N TYR A 144 -9.46 7.44 -10.37
CA TYR A 144 -8.73 6.31 -10.93
C TYR A 144 -7.50 6.77 -11.73
N GLN A 145 -7.63 7.78 -12.58
CA GLN A 145 -6.50 8.31 -13.35
C GLN A 145 -5.40 8.91 -12.45
N ARG A 146 -5.79 9.62 -11.37
CA ARG A 146 -4.84 10.12 -10.37
C ARG A 146 -4.15 8.96 -9.62
N LEU A 147 -4.89 7.93 -9.25
CA LEU A 147 -4.36 6.73 -8.61
C LEU A 147 -3.32 6.05 -9.51
N VAL A 148 -3.65 5.79 -10.78
CA VAL A 148 -2.74 5.19 -11.75
C VAL A 148 -1.48 6.04 -11.91
N ALA A 149 -1.62 7.38 -12.02
CA ALA A 149 -0.48 8.28 -12.08
C ALA A 149 0.39 8.22 -10.81
N GLY A 150 -0.21 8.18 -9.63
CA GLY A 150 0.49 8.06 -8.35
C GLY A 150 1.26 6.75 -8.20
N VAL A 151 0.64 5.62 -8.60
CA VAL A 151 1.29 4.31 -8.63
C VAL A 151 2.47 4.34 -9.60
N ARG A 152 2.30 4.87 -10.82
CA ARG A 152 3.39 5.02 -11.81
C ARG A 152 4.53 5.90 -11.32
N ALA A 153 4.24 6.97 -10.58
CA ALA A 153 5.23 7.85 -9.99
C ALA A 153 5.97 7.22 -8.80
N SER A 154 5.46 6.14 -8.24
CA SER A 154 6.11 5.42 -7.13
C SER A 154 7.31 4.59 -7.61
N PHE A 155 7.37 4.21 -8.89
CA PHE A 155 8.52 3.49 -9.45
C PHE A 155 9.73 4.42 -9.63
N LEU A 156 10.91 3.97 -9.21
CA LEU A 156 12.17 4.57 -9.62
C LEU A 156 12.38 4.26 -11.10
N ARG A 157 12.72 5.29 -11.87
CA ARG A 157 13.02 5.16 -13.30
C ARG A 157 14.45 5.58 -13.57
N ASP A 158 15.17 4.75 -14.29
CA ASP A 158 16.44 5.10 -14.90
C ASP A 158 16.28 5.09 -16.42
N ASN A 159 16.72 6.16 -17.08
CA ASN A 159 16.55 6.39 -18.52
C ASN A 159 15.11 6.16 -19.02
N GLY A 160 14.13 6.57 -18.20
CA GLY A 160 12.70 6.44 -18.49
C GLY A 160 12.10 5.05 -18.19
N LYS A 161 12.92 4.05 -17.86
CA LYS A 161 12.49 2.67 -17.61
C LYS A 161 12.40 2.33 -16.13
N VAL A 162 11.37 1.57 -15.75
CA VAL A 162 11.30 0.93 -14.43
C VAL A 162 12.46 -0.03 -14.23
N GLN A 163 12.96 -0.13 -12.99
CA GLN A 163 14.12 -0.95 -12.67
C GLN A 163 13.68 -2.22 -11.94
N LEU A 164 13.74 -3.38 -12.61
CA LEU A 164 13.48 -4.68 -12.00
C LEU A 164 14.60 -5.03 -10.99
N ILE A 165 14.22 -5.68 -9.90
CA ILE A 165 15.16 -6.31 -8.95
C ILE A 165 15.24 -7.81 -9.28
N PRO A 166 16.32 -8.28 -9.93
CA PRO A 166 16.40 -9.66 -10.39
C PRO A 166 16.39 -10.66 -9.24
N GLY A 167 15.64 -11.74 -9.40
CA GLY A 167 15.58 -12.84 -8.42
C GLY A 167 14.78 -12.52 -7.14
N ALA A 168 14.07 -11.39 -7.10
CA ALA A 168 13.14 -11.06 -6.02
C ALA A 168 11.69 -11.21 -6.51
N SER A 169 10.98 -12.19 -5.94
CA SER A 169 9.54 -12.40 -6.09
C SER A 169 9.02 -13.26 -4.93
N TYR A 170 7.72 -13.27 -4.68
CA TYR A 170 7.06 -14.17 -3.75
C TYR A 170 6.50 -15.42 -4.44
N SER A 171 6.26 -15.34 -5.74
CA SER A 171 5.59 -16.33 -6.56
C SER A 171 6.13 -16.29 -8.00
N LEU A 172 5.39 -16.91 -8.93
CA LEU A 172 5.72 -16.96 -10.36
C LEU A 172 5.08 -15.83 -11.17
N THR A 173 4.16 -15.06 -10.58
CA THR A 173 3.37 -14.02 -11.27
C THR A 173 3.73 -12.61 -10.86
N ASP A 174 4.62 -12.46 -9.88
CA ASP A 174 5.00 -11.20 -9.27
C ASP A 174 6.49 -10.87 -9.44
N GLY A 175 6.82 -9.62 -9.14
CA GLY A 175 8.18 -9.12 -9.18
C GLY A 175 8.35 -7.86 -8.36
N PHE A 176 9.59 -7.58 -8.00
CA PHE A 176 9.99 -6.37 -7.29
C PHE A 176 10.72 -5.39 -8.21
N PHE A 177 10.41 -4.11 -8.05
CA PHE A 177 11.01 -3.01 -8.78
C PHE A 177 11.54 -1.96 -7.81
N GLU A 178 12.57 -1.23 -8.19
CA GLU A 178 13.06 -0.09 -7.41
C GLU A 178 11.96 1.00 -7.31
N ALA A 179 11.83 1.63 -6.14
CA ALA A 179 10.83 2.67 -5.90
C ALA A 179 11.44 4.00 -5.43
N ASN A 180 10.68 5.06 -5.64
CA ASN A 180 11.01 6.38 -5.10
C ASN A 180 10.62 6.45 -3.62
N GLY A 181 11.52 7.05 -2.82
CA GLY A 181 11.28 7.38 -1.43
C GLY A 181 12.00 6.46 -0.44
N TRP A 182 11.92 6.85 0.83
CA TRP A 182 12.53 6.15 1.94
C TRP A 182 11.47 5.45 2.77
N PHE A 183 11.73 4.20 3.13
CA PHE A 183 10.85 3.41 3.97
C PHE A 183 11.24 3.52 5.45
N ASN A 184 10.22 3.56 6.29
CA ASN A 184 10.29 3.30 7.71
C ASN A 184 8.99 2.60 8.14
N ALA A 185 9.01 1.75 9.17
CA ALA A 185 7.82 1.03 9.61
C ALA A 185 6.65 1.94 10.04
N LEU A 186 6.93 3.17 10.48
CA LEU A 186 5.92 4.18 10.81
C LEU A 186 5.42 4.95 9.56
N ALA A 187 6.16 4.87 8.46
CA ALA A 187 5.86 5.48 7.15
C ALA A 187 6.06 4.43 6.04
N GLY A 188 5.37 3.30 6.17
CA GLY A 188 5.54 2.11 5.33
C GLY A 188 4.41 1.89 4.33
N CYS A 189 4.23 0.64 3.91
CA CYS A 189 3.21 0.20 2.95
C CYS A 189 1.81 0.74 3.26
N ASN A 190 1.37 0.69 4.51
CA ASN A 190 0.04 1.16 4.90
C ASN A 190 -0.13 2.67 4.70
N THR A 191 0.92 3.45 4.95
CA THR A 191 0.89 4.90 4.72
C THR A 191 0.96 5.25 3.23
N TRP A 192 1.67 4.45 2.43
CA TRP A 192 1.68 4.57 0.97
C TRP A 192 0.31 4.23 0.38
N SER A 193 -0.29 3.10 0.77
CA SER A 193 -1.65 2.70 0.37
C SER A 193 -2.66 3.78 0.75
N ALA A 194 -2.57 4.33 1.97
CA ALA A 194 -3.40 5.47 2.37
C ALA A 194 -3.19 6.70 1.47
N ALA A 195 -1.95 6.99 1.05
CA ALA A 195 -1.66 8.10 0.15
C ALA A 195 -2.25 7.90 -1.25
N MET A 196 -2.12 6.70 -1.81
CA MET A 196 -2.71 6.32 -3.09
C MET A 196 -4.25 6.39 -3.04
N LEU A 197 -4.87 5.87 -1.99
CA LEU A 197 -6.30 5.99 -1.75
C LEU A 197 -6.76 7.46 -1.71
N ARG A 198 -6.00 8.33 -1.04
CA ARG A 198 -6.30 9.78 -1.05
C ARG A 198 -6.18 10.40 -2.43
N GLN A 199 -5.20 10.00 -3.26
CA GLN A 199 -5.14 10.45 -4.66
C GLN A 199 -6.39 10.01 -5.44
N ALA A 200 -6.92 8.83 -5.12
CA ALA A 200 -8.15 8.29 -5.68
C ALA A 200 -9.44 8.97 -5.17
N GLY A 201 -9.33 9.91 -4.22
CA GLY A 201 -10.47 10.58 -3.59
C GLY A 201 -11.06 9.84 -2.39
N ILE A 202 -10.47 8.72 -1.97
CA ILE A 202 -10.86 7.99 -0.75
C ILE A 202 -10.24 8.67 0.46
N ARG A 203 -11.06 9.04 1.44
CA ARG A 203 -10.57 9.64 2.69
C ARG A 203 -9.96 8.59 3.58
N THR A 204 -8.84 8.92 4.19
CA THR A 204 -8.20 8.10 5.24
C THR A 204 -7.78 9.01 6.39
N GLY A 205 -7.38 8.43 7.49
CA GLY A 205 -6.75 9.12 8.60
C GLY A 205 -5.41 9.70 8.19
N TRP A 206 -4.93 10.68 8.98
CA TRP A 206 -3.60 11.27 8.83
C TRP A 206 -2.47 10.26 8.99
N TRP A 207 -2.64 9.26 9.85
CA TRP A 207 -1.60 8.27 10.15
C TRP A 207 -2.19 6.90 10.47
N THR A 208 -1.97 5.96 9.56
CA THR A 208 -2.50 4.59 9.58
C THR A 208 -1.38 3.58 9.34
N PRO A 209 -0.40 3.47 10.26
CA PRO A 209 0.81 2.67 10.04
C PRO A 209 0.57 1.16 10.05
N LEU A 210 -0.61 0.69 10.44
CA LEU A 210 -0.96 -0.74 10.52
C LEU A 210 -2.17 -1.07 9.63
N PRO A 211 -2.25 -2.29 9.06
CA PRO A 211 -3.36 -2.67 8.20
C PRO A 211 -4.75 -2.51 8.84
N PRO A 212 -5.00 -2.92 10.10
CA PRO A 212 -6.30 -2.70 10.75
C PRO A 212 -6.68 -1.22 10.87
N LEU A 213 -5.71 -0.35 11.15
CA LEU A 213 -5.95 1.10 11.29
C LEU A 213 -6.36 1.72 9.95
N LEU A 214 -5.69 1.35 8.86
CA LEU A 214 -6.09 1.81 7.53
C LEU A 214 -7.49 1.33 7.18
N ARG A 215 -7.79 0.05 7.40
CA ARG A 215 -9.12 -0.53 7.12
C ARG A 215 -10.22 0.14 7.92
N TRP A 216 -10.03 0.34 9.21
CA TRP A 216 -11.00 1.03 10.07
C TRP A 216 -11.20 2.47 9.64
N SER A 217 -10.11 3.18 9.31
CA SER A 217 -10.19 4.56 8.86
C SER A 217 -10.95 4.69 7.54
N VAL A 218 -10.68 3.81 6.56
CA VAL A 218 -11.43 3.79 5.30
C VAL A 218 -12.92 3.54 5.55
N ALA A 219 -13.26 2.56 6.40
CA ALA A 219 -14.65 2.23 6.74
C ALA A 219 -15.37 3.34 7.53
N LEU A 220 -14.64 4.17 8.27
CA LEU A 220 -15.19 5.28 9.03
C LEU A 220 -15.55 6.48 8.15
N HIS A 221 -14.87 6.65 7.01
CA HIS A 221 -14.93 7.88 6.23
C HIS A 221 -15.56 7.75 4.83
N ASN A 222 -15.81 6.53 4.34
CA ASN A 222 -16.31 6.23 2.99
C ASN A 222 -17.24 5.02 3.00
#